data_AF-A0A7R9F3S8-F1
#
_entry.id   AF-A0A7R9F3S8-F1
#
_cell.length_a   1.000
_cell.length_b   1.000
_cell.length_c   1.000
_cell.angle_alpha   90.00
_cell.angle_beta   90.00
_cell.angle_gamma   90.00
#
_symmetry.space_group_name_H-M   'P 1'
#
loop_
_entity.id
_entity.type
_entity.pdbx_description
1 polymer ?
#
loop_
_entity_poly.entity_id
_entity_poly.type
_entity_poly.pdbx_seq_one_letter_code
_entity_poly.pdbx_strand_id
1 'polypeptide(L)'
;MLLMEIDGLNPEDVKKTRMGIVMGSLFSESENMWIYKGSGFGILGHSRTMLANRVSYWLNCYGPSYALLSGDTSGIEALTLASEAIRNGHCESALVGVVSFEILPEMSQHYKGLKLLAEDGNNRSFDDDASGFALSEGIVTMFLQKAKNAKRIYASIVHSQFECFGDRKSGYIVPLEYPLTTLLSSFYQRCEIDPSLISYLEADGSGIKARDTIELNAVAKVLLNNRHSPLLIGSIKSNLGHTSAASALISVVKVLIAMEAGKIPPNNNFNKPSQQVPALVEGRLKVVTETMPWSGGLAAVNSVGLSGVVGHILLRSHNKEKVNGGLPTDDLPRLLIISGRTEEGLEETFNKLESQPVDVECVGLLHDLYSSNIQNYNYRGYTILGKADMYKEIKHFDGIKRPVWFIFSGMGSQWPEMGKELLKFPIISDSLLRSHNILKEKGLDLLHIITTLDINIFNNILHSFVGITAIQVNSDY
;
A
#
# COMPACT_ATOMS: atom_id res chain seq x y z
N MET A 1 8.07 5.81 -5.38
CA MET A 1 9.17 4.95 -4.92
C MET A 1 8.75 4.20 -3.67
N LEU A 2 8.62 4.84 -2.50
CA LEU A 2 8.19 4.21 -1.23
C LEU A 2 7.01 3.23 -1.36
N LEU A 3 5.97 3.59 -2.13
CA LEU A 3 4.81 2.73 -2.27
C LEU A 3 5.06 1.45 -3.10
N MET A 4 5.96 1.49 -4.09
CA MET A 4 6.39 0.30 -4.82
C MET A 4 7.28 -0.60 -3.95
N GLU A 5 8.07 0.01 -3.05
CA GLU A 5 8.89 -0.72 -2.08
C GLU A 5 8.04 -1.54 -1.12
N ILE A 6 6.91 -0.96 -0.66
CA ILE A 6 5.94 -1.66 0.20
C ILE A 6 5.33 -2.91 -0.47
N ASP A 7 5.22 -2.90 -1.81
CA ASP A 7 4.67 -4.01 -2.61
C ASP A 7 5.77 -4.98 -3.12
N GLY A 8 7.03 -4.77 -2.72
CA GLY A 8 8.16 -5.58 -3.22
C GLY A 8 8.40 -5.44 -4.73
N LEU A 9 8.04 -4.28 -5.30
CA LEU A 9 8.21 -3.97 -6.71
C LEU A 9 9.40 -3.04 -6.90
N ASN A 10 10.37 -3.46 -7.71
CA ASN A 10 11.50 -2.61 -8.05
C ASN A 10 11.05 -1.53 -9.05
N PRO A 11 11.34 -0.23 -8.82
CA PRO A 11 11.02 0.83 -9.77
C PRO A 11 11.65 0.67 -11.16
N GLU A 12 12.71 -0.13 -11.31
CA GLU A 12 13.28 -0.48 -12.60
C GLU A 12 12.35 -1.41 -13.41
N ASP A 13 11.57 -2.28 -12.75
CA ASP A 13 10.67 -3.25 -13.39
C ASP A 13 9.49 -2.56 -14.10
N VAL A 14 9.18 -1.33 -13.70
CA VAL A 14 8.07 -0.55 -14.27
C VAL A 14 8.51 0.34 -15.42
N LYS A 15 9.83 0.49 -15.64
CA LYS A 15 10.35 1.26 -16.76
C LYS A 15 9.89 0.66 -18.07
N LYS A 16 9.50 1.53 -18.99
CA LYS A 16 9.03 1.19 -20.34
C LYS A 16 7.77 0.33 -20.38
N THR A 17 7.05 0.21 -19.27
CA THR A 17 5.76 -0.50 -19.22
C THR A 17 4.61 0.45 -19.52
N ARG A 18 3.43 -0.13 -19.83
CA ARG A 18 2.17 0.62 -19.93
C ARG A 18 1.55 0.83 -18.54
N MET A 19 2.32 1.39 -17.62
CA MET A 19 1.82 1.85 -16.33
C MET A 19 1.11 3.20 -16.49
N GLY A 20 -0.14 3.29 -16.07
CA GLY A 20 -0.89 4.54 -16.04
C GLY A 20 -0.55 5.37 -14.81
N ILE A 21 -0.60 6.70 -14.93
CA ILE A 21 -0.40 7.65 -13.84
C ILE A 21 -1.63 8.56 -13.78
N VAL A 22 -2.31 8.57 -12.64
CA VAL A 22 -3.51 9.39 -12.44
C VAL A 22 -3.34 10.20 -11.15
N MET A 23 -3.14 11.50 -11.28
CA MET A 23 -2.87 12.40 -10.16
C MET A 23 -4.00 13.41 -10.00
N GLY A 24 -4.62 13.45 -8.83
CA GLY A 24 -5.62 14.44 -8.46
C GLY A 24 -5.05 15.58 -7.63
N SER A 25 -5.69 16.75 -7.72
CA SER A 25 -5.49 17.86 -6.80
C SER A 25 -6.73 18.76 -6.82
N LEU A 26 -6.91 19.63 -5.82
CA LEU A 26 -8.04 20.57 -5.80
C LEU A 26 -7.72 21.83 -6.61
N PHE A 27 -6.59 22.47 -6.30
CA PHE A 27 -6.02 23.63 -6.97
C PHE A 27 -4.49 23.62 -6.75
N SER A 28 -3.74 24.40 -7.54
CA SER A 28 -2.30 24.54 -7.37
C SER A 28 -1.94 25.99 -7.09
N GLU A 29 -1.82 26.35 -5.81
CA GLU A 29 -1.41 27.69 -5.38
C GLU A 29 0.00 28.04 -5.86
N SER A 30 0.84 26.99 -5.99
CA SER A 30 2.19 27.11 -6.51
C SER A 30 2.24 27.60 -7.97
N GLU A 31 1.20 27.37 -8.78
CA GLU A 31 1.12 27.97 -10.13
C GLU A 31 1.07 29.50 -10.07
N ASN A 32 0.30 30.05 -9.14
CA ASN A 32 0.20 31.50 -8.98
C ASN A 32 1.55 32.13 -8.63
N MET A 33 2.29 31.49 -7.73
CA MET A 33 3.60 31.97 -7.29
C MET A 33 4.69 31.79 -8.35
N TRP A 34 4.75 30.62 -9.00
CA TRP A 34 5.92 30.24 -9.78
C TRP A 34 5.72 30.28 -11.31
N ILE A 35 4.48 30.30 -11.78
CA ILE A 35 4.16 30.45 -13.21
C ILE A 35 3.77 31.89 -13.51
N TYR A 36 2.73 32.40 -12.86
CA TYR A 36 2.18 33.72 -13.22
C TYR A 36 3.01 34.89 -12.68
N LYS A 37 3.72 34.69 -11.57
CA LYS A 37 4.64 35.69 -10.99
C LYS A 37 6.12 35.34 -11.18
N GLY A 38 6.42 34.17 -11.75
CA GLY A 38 7.79 33.67 -11.97
C GLY A 38 8.22 33.69 -13.44
N SER A 39 9.37 33.08 -13.74
CA SER A 39 9.85 32.87 -15.11
C SER A 39 10.65 31.57 -15.24
N GLY A 40 10.86 31.10 -16.47
CA GLY A 40 11.70 29.92 -16.76
C GLY A 40 11.06 28.59 -16.37
N PHE A 41 11.80 27.77 -15.60
CA PHE A 41 11.45 26.37 -15.30
C PHE A 41 10.23 26.20 -14.38
N GLY A 42 9.62 27.29 -13.88
CA GLY A 42 8.42 27.24 -13.03
C GLY A 42 7.27 26.45 -13.67
N ILE A 43 7.07 26.57 -14.98
CA ILE A 43 6.03 25.81 -15.70
C ILE A 43 6.23 24.29 -15.62
N LEU A 44 7.49 23.82 -15.70
CA LEU A 44 7.82 22.39 -15.60
C LEU A 44 7.72 21.88 -14.16
N GLY A 45 7.82 22.76 -13.17
CA GLY A 45 7.73 22.42 -11.76
C GLY A 45 6.31 22.41 -11.20
N HIS A 46 5.47 23.34 -11.63
CA HIS A 46 4.26 23.73 -10.92
C HIS A 46 2.96 23.62 -11.72
N SER A 47 3.02 23.43 -13.04
CA SER A 47 1.81 23.27 -13.86
C SER A 47 1.02 22.04 -13.39
N ARG A 48 -0.31 22.12 -13.33
CA ARG A 48 -1.20 20.99 -13.01
C ARG A 48 -0.89 19.74 -13.82
N THR A 49 -0.61 19.90 -15.11
CA THR A 49 -0.25 18.79 -16.01
C THR A 49 1.00 18.05 -15.53
N MET A 50 1.92 18.75 -14.88
CA MET A 50 3.17 18.20 -14.37
C MET A 50 2.97 17.32 -13.13
N LEU A 51 1.82 17.37 -12.45
CA LEU A 51 1.49 16.47 -11.34
C LEU A 51 1.61 15.01 -11.76
N ALA A 52 1.03 14.65 -12.91
CA ALA A 52 1.13 13.30 -13.48
C ALA A 52 2.37 13.14 -14.36
N ASN A 53 2.61 14.08 -15.29
CA ASN A 53 3.64 13.89 -16.33
C ASN A 53 5.06 13.81 -15.78
N ARG A 54 5.39 14.50 -14.67
CA ARG A 54 6.72 14.37 -14.06
C ARG A 54 6.92 12.99 -13.43
N VAL A 55 5.88 12.42 -12.86
CA VAL A 55 5.92 11.07 -12.31
C VAL A 55 6.09 10.05 -13.44
N SER A 56 5.33 10.19 -14.53
CA SER A 56 5.47 9.38 -15.74
C SER A 56 6.88 9.47 -16.33
N TYR A 57 7.42 10.69 -16.43
CA TYR A 57 8.78 10.95 -16.92
C TYR A 57 9.84 10.29 -16.03
N TRP A 58 9.73 10.47 -14.71
CA TRP A 58 10.71 9.95 -13.76
C TRP A 58 10.69 8.42 -13.69
N LEU A 59 9.50 7.80 -13.73
CA LEU A 59 9.33 6.34 -13.81
C LEU A 59 9.64 5.78 -15.20
N ASN A 60 9.77 6.63 -16.22
CA ASN A 60 9.93 6.25 -17.62
C ASN A 60 8.86 5.25 -18.08
N CYS A 61 7.59 5.49 -17.75
CA CYS A 61 6.46 4.66 -18.19
C CYS A 61 5.71 5.31 -19.36
N TYR A 62 4.98 4.50 -20.13
CA TYR A 62 4.31 4.91 -21.38
C TYR A 62 2.79 4.72 -21.36
N GLY A 63 2.19 4.48 -20.19
CA GLY A 63 0.73 4.40 -20.06
C GLY A 63 0.06 5.78 -20.04
N PRO A 64 -1.28 5.80 -19.88
CA PRO A 64 -2.04 7.05 -19.76
C PRO A 64 -1.54 7.92 -18.60
N SER A 65 -1.48 9.24 -18.78
CA SER A 65 -0.99 10.18 -17.76
C SER A 65 -2.00 11.32 -17.60
N TYR A 66 -2.75 11.32 -16.50
CA TYR A 66 -3.87 12.24 -16.26
C TYR A 66 -3.65 13.08 -15.00
N ALA A 67 -3.80 14.39 -15.13
CA ALA A 67 -3.98 15.30 -14.01
C ALA A 67 -5.47 15.65 -13.89
N LEU A 68 -6.07 15.44 -12.72
CA LEU A 68 -7.50 15.62 -12.45
C LEU A 68 -7.71 16.70 -11.38
N LEU A 69 -8.68 17.58 -11.62
CA LEU A 69 -9.10 18.61 -10.68
C LEU A 69 -10.62 18.63 -10.61
N SER A 70 -11.17 17.82 -9.71
CA SER A 70 -12.61 17.64 -9.55
C SER A 70 -13.01 17.74 -8.08
N GLY A 71 -12.59 18.81 -7.41
CA GLY A 71 -13.06 19.03 -6.04
C GLY A 71 -12.52 17.99 -5.04
N ASP A 72 -13.28 17.82 -3.96
CA ASP A 72 -13.03 16.84 -2.90
C ASP A 72 -13.19 15.39 -3.37
N THR A 73 -13.83 15.16 -4.53
CA THR A 73 -14.05 13.82 -5.13
C THR A 73 -12.91 13.34 -6.02
N SER A 74 -11.90 14.19 -6.26
CA SER A 74 -10.76 13.89 -7.14
C SER A 74 -10.11 12.53 -6.85
N GLY A 75 -10.06 12.10 -5.59
CA GLY A 75 -9.52 10.78 -5.21
C GLY A 75 -10.32 9.59 -5.72
N ILE A 76 -11.65 9.58 -5.56
CA ILE A 76 -12.49 8.48 -6.08
C ILE A 76 -12.46 8.48 -7.61
N GLU A 77 -12.49 9.65 -8.24
CA GLU A 77 -12.42 9.77 -9.69
C GLU A 77 -11.11 9.22 -10.25
N ALA A 78 -9.98 9.60 -9.65
CA ALA A 78 -8.67 9.12 -10.04
C ALA A 78 -8.56 7.59 -9.92
N LEU A 79 -9.08 7.04 -8.82
CA LEU A 79 -9.07 5.61 -8.57
C LEU A 79 -10.01 4.85 -9.53
N THR A 80 -11.20 5.40 -9.80
CA THR A 80 -12.16 4.83 -10.76
C THR A 80 -11.55 4.77 -12.15
N LEU A 81 -11.02 5.89 -12.65
CA LEU A 81 -10.39 5.98 -13.98
C LEU A 81 -9.19 5.03 -14.12
N ALA A 82 -8.34 4.94 -13.10
CA ALA A 82 -7.23 4.00 -13.11
C ALA A 82 -7.70 2.53 -13.12
N SER A 83 -8.71 2.20 -12.32
CA SER A 83 -9.27 0.85 -12.26
C SER A 83 -9.90 0.44 -13.61
N GLU A 84 -10.61 1.36 -14.26
CA GLU A 84 -11.20 1.17 -15.59
C GLU A 84 -10.13 1.04 -16.67
N ALA A 85 -9.08 1.86 -16.63
CA ALA A 85 -7.96 1.76 -17.56
C ALA A 85 -7.27 0.39 -17.48
N ILE A 86 -7.08 -0.17 -16.27
CA ILE A 86 -6.54 -1.52 -16.07
C ILE A 86 -7.50 -2.60 -16.58
N ARG A 87 -8.79 -2.49 -16.22
CA ARG A 87 -9.85 -3.45 -16.59
C ARG A 87 -10.05 -3.53 -18.11
N ASN A 88 -10.02 -2.39 -18.78
CA ASN A 88 -10.18 -2.26 -20.24
C ASN A 88 -8.88 -2.54 -21.02
N GLY A 89 -7.75 -2.79 -20.31
CA GLY A 89 -6.48 -3.13 -20.94
C GLY A 89 -5.69 -1.95 -21.52
N HIS A 90 -6.04 -0.71 -21.19
CA HIS A 90 -5.27 0.48 -21.56
C HIS A 90 -3.93 0.56 -20.81
N CYS A 91 -3.88 0.01 -19.59
CA CYS A 91 -2.66 -0.15 -18.80
C CYS A 91 -2.63 -1.49 -18.06
N GLU A 92 -1.44 -1.91 -17.62
CA GLU A 92 -1.24 -3.17 -16.88
C GLU A 92 -1.30 -2.96 -15.37
N SER A 93 -0.93 -1.76 -14.95
CA SER A 93 -0.90 -1.25 -13.59
C SER A 93 -1.07 0.26 -13.63
N ALA A 94 -1.35 0.86 -12.49
CA ALA A 94 -1.48 2.31 -12.37
C ALA A 94 -0.99 2.82 -11.01
N LEU A 95 -0.38 4.01 -11.02
CA LEU A 95 -0.19 4.81 -9.82
C LEU A 95 -1.30 5.85 -9.76
N VAL A 96 -2.08 5.81 -8.69
CA VAL A 96 -3.08 6.82 -8.37
C VAL A 96 -2.53 7.66 -7.24
N GLY A 97 -2.63 8.97 -7.33
CA GLY A 97 -2.24 9.84 -6.23
C GLY A 97 -3.08 11.08 -6.16
N VAL A 98 -3.15 11.67 -4.97
CA VAL A 98 -3.77 12.96 -4.76
C VAL A 98 -2.93 13.78 -3.80
N VAL A 99 -2.84 15.08 -4.09
CA VAL A 99 -2.17 16.06 -3.24
C VAL A 99 -3.10 17.23 -2.94
N SER A 100 -3.17 17.60 -1.66
CA SER A 100 -3.84 18.80 -1.18
C SER A 100 -2.98 19.49 -0.13
N PHE A 101 -2.61 20.74 -0.42
CA PHE A 101 -1.91 21.64 0.49
C PHE A 101 -2.61 23.00 0.45
N GLU A 102 -2.73 23.64 1.61
CA GLU A 102 -3.35 24.93 1.86
C GLU A 102 -2.22 25.89 2.31
N ILE A 103 -1.43 26.38 1.36
CA ILE A 103 -0.23 27.19 1.61
C ILE A 103 -0.62 28.66 1.85
N LEU A 104 -1.63 29.14 1.12
CA LEU A 104 -2.08 30.53 1.13
C LEU A 104 -3.35 30.71 2.00
N PRO A 105 -3.38 31.71 2.89
CA PRO A 105 -4.51 31.92 3.81
C PRO A 105 -5.83 32.28 3.11
N GLU A 106 -5.78 32.76 1.87
CA GLU A 106 -6.93 33.17 1.06
C GLU A 106 -7.96 32.04 0.90
N MET A 107 -7.50 30.79 0.73
CA MET A 107 -8.40 29.64 0.59
C MET A 107 -9.22 29.40 1.86
N SER A 108 -8.57 29.45 3.02
CA SER A 108 -9.25 29.39 4.31
C SER A 108 -10.26 30.53 4.49
N GLN A 109 -9.94 31.74 4.01
CA GLN A 109 -10.88 32.87 4.04
C GLN A 109 -12.11 32.64 3.15
N HIS A 110 -11.93 32.03 1.97
CA HIS A 110 -13.06 31.67 1.11
C HIS A 110 -13.99 30.65 1.79
N TYR A 111 -13.45 29.58 2.38
CA TYR A 111 -14.26 28.61 3.12
C TYR A 111 -14.96 29.23 4.33
N LYS A 112 -14.30 30.16 5.04
CA LYS A 112 -14.91 30.94 6.12
C LYS A 112 -16.05 31.83 5.62
N GLY A 113 -15.86 32.50 4.48
CA GLY A 113 -16.90 33.32 3.83
C GLY A 113 -18.13 32.50 3.41
N LEU A 114 -17.92 31.23 3.06
CA LEU A 114 -18.99 30.27 2.78
C LEU A 114 -19.61 29.63 4.04
N LYS A 115 -19.09 29.95 5.24
CA LYS A 115 -19.52 29.38 6.52
C LYS A 115 -19.44 27.84 6.57
N LEU A 116 -18.39 27.28 5.96
CA LEU A 116 -18.16 25.84 5.93
C LEU A 116 -17.17 25.35 7.01
N LEU A 117 -16.42 26.27 7.61
CA LEU A 117 -15.43 25.95 8.64
C LEU A 117 -16.06 25.88 10.04
N ALA A 118 -15.67 24.87 10.81
CA ALA A 118 -15.94 24.85 12.25
C ALA A 118 -15.11 25.93 12.95
N GLU A 119 -15.74 26.76 13.78
CA GLU A 119 -15.05 27.89 14.44
C GLU A 119 -13.93 27.44 15.40
N ASP A 120 -14.08 26.28 16.00
CA ASP A 120 -13.10 25.68 16.92
C ASP A 120 -12.14 24.70 16.24
N GLY A 121 -12.22 24.59 14.91
CA GLY A 121 -11.35 23.71 14.13
C GLY A 121 -11.53 22.22 14.41
N ASN A 122 -12.66 21.79 14.97
CA ASN A 122 -12.94 20.37 15.19
C ASN A 122 -14.03 19.85 14.24
N ASN A 123 -13.69 18.81 13.48
CA ASN A 123 -14.62 18.12 12.61
C ASN A 123 -15.48 17.15 13.42
N ARG A 124 -16.77 17.45 13.56
CA ARG A 124 -17.74 16.66 14.35
C ARG A 124 -18.66 15.86 13.45
N SER A 125 -18.11 14.87 12.77
CA SER A 125 -18.88 14.03 11.85
C SER A 125 -20.05 13.36 12.59
N PHE A 126 -21.27 13.55 12.09
CA PHE A 126 -22.51 12.93 12.58
C PHE A 126 -23.04 13.41 13.94
N ASP A 127 -22.32 14.30 14.63
CA ASP A 127 -22.73 14.82 15.93
C ASP A 127 -23.84 15.89 15.79
N ASP A 128 -24.70 16.01 16.79
CA ASP A 128 -25.72 17.06 16.82
C ASP A 128 -25.12 18.48 16.98
N ASP A 129 -23.89 18.64 17.43
CA ASP A 129 -23.19 19.94 17.49
C ASP A 129 -22.27 20.20 16.27
N ALA A 130 -22.42 19.41 15.21
CA ALA A 130 -21.75 19.62 13.93
C ALA A 130 -22.00 21.02 13.36
N SER A 131 -20.93 21.76 13.04
CA SER A 131 -20.97 23.17 12.61
C SER A 131 -20.15 23.48 11.36
N GLY A 132 -19.36 22.52 10.87
CA GLY A 132 -18.43 22.69 9.76
C GLY A 132 -17.27 21.71 9.84
N PHE A 133 -16.32 21.84 8.92
CA PHE A 133 -15.10 21.05 8.92
C PHE A 133 -13.88 21.85 9.40
N ALA A 134 -12.85 21.11 9.80
CA ALA A 134 -11.50 21.63 9.99
C ALA A 134 -10.71 21.40 8.70
N LEU A 135 -9.96 22.40 8.21
CA LEU A 135 -9.07 22.20 7.07
C LEU A 135 -7.86 21.34 7.46
N SER A 136 -7.39 20.55 6.50
CA SER A 136 -6.24 19.69 6.67
C SER A 136 -5.54 19.48 5.33
N GLU A 137 -4.36 18.90 5.38
CA GLU A 137 -3.50 18.68 4.23
C GLU A 137 -3.17 17.19 4.10
N GLY A 138 -2.88 16.76 2.88
CA GLY A 138 -2.58 15.36 2.66
C GLY A 138 -2.03 15.07 1.28
N ILE A 139 -1.06 14.16 1.25
CA ILE A 139 -0.62 13.49 0.03
C ILE A 139 -0.81 11.99 0.21
N VAL A 140 -1.51 11.38 -0.74
CA VAL A 140 -1.71 9.92 -0.77
C VAL A 140 -1.39 9.42 -2.15
N THR A 141 -0.76 8.26 -2.20
CA THR A 141 -0.61 7.49 -3.43
C THR A 141 -1.06 6.06 -3.19
N MET A 142 -1.46 5.36 -4.25
CA MET A 142 -1.86 3.98 -4.27
C MET A 142 -1.37 3.34 -5.56
N PHE A 143 -0.96 2.07 -5.48
CA PHE A 143 -0.57 1.28 -6.63
C PHE A 143 -1.64 0.25 -6.90
N LEU A 144 -2.11 0.24 -8.15
CA LEU A 144 -3.12 -0.67 -8.62
C LEU A 144 -2.51 -1.58 -9.67
N GLN A 145 -2.85 -2.86 -9.60
CA GLN A 145 -2.47 -3.85 -10.60
C GLN A 145 -3.49 -4.97 -10.64
N LYS A 146 -3.40 -5.82 -11.66
CA LYS A 146 -4.21 -7.03 -11.75
C LYS A 146 -3.78 -8.00 -10.65
N ALA A 147 -4.74 -8.57 -9.91
CA ALA A 147 -4.48 -9.46 -8.79
C ALA A 147 -3.51 -10.61 -9.11
N LYS A 148 -3.58 -11.17 -10.32
CA LYS A 148 -2.67 -12.24 -10.79
C LYS A 148 -1.18 -11.86 -10.82
N ASN A 149 -0.86 -10.56 -10.83
CA ASN A 149 0.51 -10.06 -10.87
C ASN A 149 0.97 -9.55 -9.50
N ALA A 150 0.05 -9.42 -8.53
CA ALA A 150 0.33 -8.77 -7.26
C ALA A 150 1.05 -9.72 -6.30
N LYS A 151 2.16 -9.23 -5.72
CA LYS A 151 2.87 -9.94 -4.65
C LYS A 151 2.21 -9.72 -3.31
N ARG A 152 1.70 -8.50 -3.08
CA ARG A 152 0.88 -8.14 -1.93
C ARG A 152 -0.44 -7.52 -2.39
N ILE A 153 -1.52 -7.86 -1.67
CA ILE A 153 -2.85 -7.29 -1.92
C ILE A 153 -3.43 -6.86 -0.59
N TYR A 154 -3.67 -5.55 -0.44
CA TYR A 154 -4.38 -4.98 0.72
C TYR A 154 -5.89 -5.18 0.60
N ALA A 155 -6.45 -4.84 -0.56
CA ALA A 155 -7.84 -5.03 -0.87
C ALA A 155 -8.06 -5.13 -2.38
N SER A 156 -9.19 -5.70 -2.76
CA SER A 156 -9.68 -5.67 -4.15
C SER A 156 -10.74 -4.58 -4.31
N ILE A 157 -10.63 -3.78 -5.37
CA ILE A 157 -11.68 -2.86 -5.79
C ILE A 157 -12.76 -3.67 -6.49
N VAL A 158 -13.90 -3.83 -5.84
CA VAL A 158 -15.04 -4.60 -6.36
C VAL A 158 -15.75 -3.75 -7.41
N HIS A 159 -16.18 -2.56 -7.01
CA HIS A 159 -16.80 -1.58 -7.90
C HIS A 159 -16.49 -0.17 -7.42
N SER A 160 -16.47 0.79 -8.34
CA SER A 160 -16.23 2.21 -8.08
C SER A 160 -17.03 3.00 -9.10
N GLN A 161 -17.69 4.06 -8.66
CA GLN A 161 -18.50 4.93 -9.52
C GLN A 161 -18.46 6.35 -8.98
N PHE A 162 -18.54 7.32 -9.89
CA PHE A 162 -18.78 8.72 -9.55
C PHE A 162 -19.71 9.34 -10.58
N GLU A 163 -20.50 10.32 -10.15
CA GLU A 163 -21.42 11.06 -11.02
C GLU A 163 -21.52 12.52 -10.58
N CYS A 164 -21.67 13.42 -11.55
CA CYS A 164 -21.94 14.83 -11.32
C CYS A 164 -23.41 15.14 -11.60
N PHE A 165 -24.12 15.67 -10.59
CA PHE A 165 -25.52 16.02 -10.71
C PHE A 165 -25.69 17.53 -10.85
N GLY A 166 -26.08 17.97 -12.05
CA GLY A 166 -26.41 19.36 -12.31
C GLY A 166 -27.88 19.66 -12.02
N ASP A 167 -28.20 20.20 -10.84
CA ASP A 167 -29.51 20.79 -10.56
C ASP A 167 -29.41 22.31 -10.46
N ARG A 168 -30.04 23.01 -11.41
CA ARG A 168 -30.05 24.47 -11.45
C ARG A 168 -31.00 25.10 -10.42
N LYS A 169 -31.91 24.33 -9.81
CA LYS A 169 -32.98 24.87 -8.95
C LYS A 169 -32.59 24.98 -7.48
N SER A 170 -31.63 24.17 -7.02
CA SER A 170 -31.24 24.10 -5.60
C SER A 170 -30.11 25.05 -5.21
N GLY A 171 -29.46 25.72 -6.18
CA GLY A 171 -28.23 26.45 -5.94
C GLY A 171 -27.01 25.52 -5.86
N TYR A 172 -25.84 26.02 -6.25
CA TYR A 172 -24.66 25.20 -6.55
C TYR A 172 -24.00 24.54 -5.32
N ILE A 173 -24.20 25.11 -4.12
CA ILE A 173 -23.54 24.69 -2.87
C ILE A 173 -24.49 23.88 -1.96
N VAL A 174 -25.80 23.90 -2.26
CA VAL A 174 -26.80 23.24 -1.43
C VAL A 174 -26.72 21.73 -1.66
N PRO A 175 -26.47 20.94 -0.60
CA PRO A 175 -26.44 19.50 -0.72
C PRO A 175 -27.81 18.96 -1.13
N LEU A 176 -27.79 17.98 -2.02
CA LEU A 176 -28.99 17.29 -2.49
C LEU A 176 -28.93 15.83 -2.07
N GLU A 177 -30.02 15.33 -1.49
CA GLU A 177 -30.18 13.92 -1.13
C GLU A 177 -30.36 13.01 -2.36
N TYR A 178 -30.95 13.55 -3.42
CA TYR A 178 -31.24 12.82 -4.65
C TYR A 178 -29.98 12.28 -5.37
N PRO A 179 -28.91 13.07 -5.59
CA PRO A 179 -27.64 12.61 -6.14
C PRO A 179 -27.07 11.35 -5.49
N LEU A 180 -26.82 11.38 -4.18
CA LEU A 180 -26.18 10.25 -3.50
C LEU A 180 -27.09 9.01 -3.48
N THR A 181 -28.39 9.20 -3.21
CA THR A 181 -29.35 8.08 -3.25
C THR A 181 -29.40 7.42 -4.63
N THR A 182 -29.39 8.22 -5.70
CA THR A 182 -29.43 7.74 -7.09
C THR A 182 -28.14 7.00 -7.45
N LEU A 183 -26.98 7.60 -7.13
CA LEU A 183 -25.68 6.98 -7.31
C LEU A 183 -25.63 5.62 -6.61
N LEU A 184 -25.91 5.56 -5.30
CA LEU A 184 -25.86 4.33 -4.51
C LEU A 184 -26.83 3.27 -5.06
N SER A 185 -28.06 3.65 -5.43
CA SER A 185 -29.02 2.70 -5.99
C SER A 185 -28.51 2.10 -7.30
N SER A 186 -28.00 2.93 -8.21
CA SER A 186 -27.42 2.47 -9.48
C SER A 186 -26.15 1.64 -9.29
N PHE A 187 -25.33 1.99 -8.29
CA PHE A 187 -24.09 1.31 -7.96
C PHE A 187 -24.35 -0.14 -7.56
N TYR A 188 -25.25 -0.35 -6.57
CA TYR A 188 -25.57 -1.69 -6.10
C TYR A 188 -26.37 -2.52 -7.11
N GLN A 189 -27.16 -1.87 -7.97
CA GLN A 189 -27.78 -2.52 -9.11
C GLN A 189 -26.73 -3.03 -10.13
N ARG A 190 -25.69 -2.23 -10.43
CA ARG A 190 -24.67 -2.59 -11.43
C ARG A 190 -23.66 -3.62 -10.95
N CYS A 191 -23.24 -3.54 -9.68
CA CYS A 191 -22.29 -4.50 -9.12
C CYS A 191 -22.95 -5.78 -8.61
N GLU A 192 -24.28 -5.85 -8.59
CA GLU A 192 -25.06 -7.04 -8.20
C GLU A 192 -24.69 -7.56 -6.81
N ILE A 193 -24.41 -6.66 -5.87
CA ILE A 193 -24.07 -6.99 -4.48
C ILE A 193 -25.17 -6.51 -3.56
N ASP A 194 -25.59 -7.40 -2.65
CA ASP A 194 -26.51 -7.04 -1.58
C ASP A 194 -25.83 -6.03 -0.62
N PRO A 195 -26.38 -4.81 -0.49
CA PRO A 195 -25.88 -3.80 0.45
C PRO A 195 -25.77 -4.29 1.90
N SER A 196 -26.54 -5.30 2.30
CA SER A 196 -26.52 -5.87 3.64
C SER A 196 -25.15 -6.48 4.02
N LEU A 197 -24.36 -6.89 3.02
CA LEU A 197 -23.04 -7.51 3.17
C LEU A 197 -21.91 -6.53 3.51
N ILE A 198 -22.18 -5.23 3.52
CA ILE A 198 -21.20 -4.22 3.92
C ILE A 198 -21.07 -4.24 5.43
N SER A 199 -19.85 -4.46 5.90
CA SER A 199 -19.51 -4.52 7.32
C SER A 199 -19.21 -3.13 7.89
N TYR A 200 -18.65 -2.25 7.06
CA TYR A 200 -18.24 -0.92 7.47
C TYR A 200 -18.40 0.09 6.33
N LEU A 201 -18.95 1.26 6.65
CA LEU A 201 -19.00 2.41 5.76
C LEU A 201 -18.10 3.53 6.29
N GLU A 202 -17.10 3.88 5.51
CA GLU A 202 -16.37 5.14 5.66
C GLU A 202 -17.14 6.22 4.91
N ALA A 203 -17.93 7.00 5.65
CA ALA A 203 -18.71 8.09 5.08
C ALA A 203 -17.83 9.31 4.76
N ASP A 204 -18.32 10.23 3.94
CA ASP A 204 -17.67 11.52 3.75
C ASP A 204 -17.61 12.24 5.10
N GLY A 205 -18.74 12.35 5.81
CA GLY A 205 -18.80 12.82 7.19
C GLY A 205 -18.18 14.21 7.35
N SER A 206 -18.65 15.14 6.52
CA SER A 206 -18.15 16.51 6.42
C SER A 206 -18.16 17.30 7.73
N GLY A 207 -18.97 16.90 8.73
CA GLY A 207 -19.17 17.70 9.94
C GLY A 207 -20.01 18.96 9.70
N ILE A 208 -20.54 19.16 8.49
CA ILE A 208 -21.58 20.15 8.20
C ILE A 208 -22.92 19.47 8.43
N LYS A 209 -23.64 19.87 9.49
CA LYS A 209 -24.89 19.23 9.94
C LYS A 209 -25.87 18.88 8.81
N ALA A 210 -26.16 19.84 7.93
CA ALA A 210 -27.09 19.61 6.82
C ALA A 210 -26.60 18.56 5.80
N ARG A 211 -25.28 18.53 5.53
CA ARG A 211 -24.67 17.57 4.60
C ARG A 211 -24.61 16.18 5.21
N ASP A 212 -24.19 16.08 6.46
CA ASP A 212 -24.14 14.81 7.20
C ASP A 212 -25.56 14.21 7.30
N THR A 213 -26.58 15.01 7.60
CA THR A 213 -27.98 14.55 7.61
C THR A 213 -28.39 13.94 6.26
N ILE A 214 -28.08 14.64 5.16
CA ILE A 214 -28.40 14.19 3.80
C ILE A 214 -27.66 12.91 3.43
N GLU A 215 -26.36 12.84 3.73
CA GLU A 215 -25.55 11.67 3.46
C GLU A 215 -26.08 10.45 4.20
N LEU A 216 -26.32 10.58 5.51
CA LEU A 216 -26.76 9.47 6.35
C LEU A 216 -28.18 9.00 6.00
N ASN A 217 -29.07 9.90 5.59
CA ASN A 217 -30.42 9.52 5.14
C ASN A 217 -30.39 8.77 3.80
N ALA A 218 -29.55 9.21 2.85
CA ALA A 218 -29.35 8.48 1.58
C ALA A 218 -28.76 7.08 1.82
N VAL A 219 -27.76 6.98 2.70
CA VAL A 219 -27.18 5.72 3.18
C VAL A 219 -28.27 4.85 3.82
N ALA A 220 -29.07 5.41 4.73
CA ALA A 220 -30.13 4.67 5.41
C ALA A 220 -31.16 4.08 4.43
N LYS A 221 -31.52 4.84 3.39
CA LYS A 221 -32.50 4.44 2.39
C LYS A 221 -32.02 3.29 1.50
N VAL A 222 -30.75 3.26 1.12
CA VAL A 222 -30.21 2.27 0.17
C VAL A 222 -29.55 1.10 0.90
N LEU A 223 -28.72 1.38 1.91
CA LEU A 223 -27.85 0.39 2.51
C LEU A 223 -28.51 -0.37 3.66
N LEU A 224 -29.47 0.21 4.37
CA LEU A 224 -30.11 -0.45 5.52
C LEU A 224 -31.34 -1.28 5.14
N ASN A 225 -31.72 -1.28 3.87
CA ASN A 225 -32.86 -2.08 3.43
C ASN A 225 -32.54 -3.57 3.63
N ASN A 226 -33.46 -4.32 4.23
CA ASN A 226 -33.29 -5.75 4.57
C ASN A 226 -32.08 -6.08 5.46
N ARG A 227 -31.50 -5.11 6.17
CA ARG A 227 -30.39 -5.34 7.08
C ARG A 227 -30.88 -5.64 8.50
N HIS A 228 -30.37 -6.72 9.10
CA HIS A 228 -30.74 -7.17 10.46
C HIS A 228 -29.79 -6.68 11.57
N SER A 229 -28.54 -6.39 11.25
CA SER A 229 -27.54 -5.86 12.19
C SER A 229 -27.27 -4.37 11.94
N PRO A 230 -26.80 -3.59 12.93
CA PRO A 230 -26.35 -2.22 12.66
C PRO A 230 -25.23 -2.18 11.61
N LEU A 231 -25.24 -1.17 10.74
CA LEU A 231 -24.09 -0.84 9.89
C LEU A 231 -23.12 0.01 10.70
N LEU A 232 -21.87 -0.44 10.81
CA LEU A 232 -20.80 0.35 11.41
C LEU A 232 -20.41 1.48 10.47
N ILE A 233 -20.27 2.69 11.01
CA ILE A 233 -19.94 3.89 10.25
C ILE A 233 -18.88 4.74 10.94
N GLY A 234 -18.05 5.42 10.17
CA GLY A 234 -17.12 6.43 10.65
C GLY A 234 -16.66 7.38 9.54
N SER A 235 -15.88 8.38 9.92
CA SER A 235 -15.20 9.32 9.01
C SER A 235 -13.85 9.73 9.60
N ILE A 236 -12.79 9.53 8.81
CA ILE A 236 -11.41 9.94 9.13
C ILE A 236 -11.29 11.45 9.28
N LYS A 237 -12.23 12.23 8.71
CA LYS A 237 -12.25 13.69 8.84
C LYS A 237 -12.40 14.10 10.31
N SER A 238 -13.06 13.30 11.15
CA SER A 238 -13.12 13.53 12.59
C SER A 238 -11.75 13.47 13.28
N ASN A 239 -10.80 12.69 12.74
CA ASN A 239 -9.47 12.49 13.30
C ASN A 239 -8.42 13.44 12.71
N LEU A 240 -8.50 13.72 11.40
CA LEU A 240 -7.46 14.45 10.66
C LEU A 240 -7.93 15.79 10.08
N GLY A 241 -9.23 16.08 10.08
CA GLY A 241 -9.83 17.17 9.32
C GLY A 241 -10.09 16.82 7.85
N HIS A 242 -10.66 17.79 7.13
CA HIS A 242 -10.98 17.70 5.71
C HIS A 242 -9.74 18.00 4.87
N THR A 243 -9.17 16.98 4.25
CA THR A 243 -7.98 17.06 3.39
C THR A 243 -8.32 17.33 1.92
N SER A 244 -9.47 17.98 1.70
CA SER A 244 -9.95 18.40 0.38
C SER A 244 -9.89 17.25 -0.63
N ALA A 245 -9.19 17.42 -1.77
CA ALA A 245 -9.07 16.39 -2.81
C ALA A 245 -8.54 15.03 -2.30
N ALA A 246 -7.68 15.02 -1.28
CA ALA A 246 -7.08 13.80 -0.74
C ALA A 246 -8.03 13.01 0.18
N SER A 247 -9.15 13.61 0.60
CA SER A 247 -10.08 13.05 1.60
C SER A 247 -10.54 11.64 1.26
N ALA A 248 -10.94 11.40 0.02
CA ALA A 248 -11.39 10.10 -0.44
C ALA A 248 -10.30 9.02 -0.35
N LEU A 249 -9.07 9.33 -0.78
CA LEU A 249 -7.98 8.35 -0.73
C LEU A 249 -7.48 8.11 0.69
N ILE A 250 -7.44 9.14 1.55
CA ILE A 250 -7.13 8.95 2.97
C ILE A 250 -8.19 8.07 3.64
N SER A 251 -9.46 8.24 3.28
CA SER A 251 -10.57 7.40 3.76
C SER A 251 -10.37 5.93 3.34
N VAL A 252 -9.98 5.69 2.08
CA VAL A 252 -9.59 4.35 1.62
C VAL A 252 -8.38 3.83 2.40
N VAL A 253 -7.33 4.62 2.62
CA VAL A 253 -6.14 4.20 3.40
C VAL A 253 -6.52 3.80 4.83
N LYS A 254 -7.39 4.55 5.52
CA LYS A 254 -7.91 4.17 6.84
C LYS A 254 -8.57 2.80 6.78
N VAL A 255 -9.42 2.56 5.77
CA VAL A 255 -10.08 1.26 5.58
C VAL A 255 -9.06 0.14 5.35
N LEU A 256 -8.04 0.36 4.51
CA LEU A 256 -6.99 -0.64 4.28
C LEU A 256 -6.19 -0.95 5.56
N ILE A 257 -5.83 0.08 6.33
CA ILE A 257 -5.16 -0.09 7.63
C ILE A 257 -6.07 -0.86 8.59
N ALA A 258 -7.37 -0.56 8.62
CA ALA A 258 -8.32 -1.25 9.47
C ALA A 258 -8.48 -2.74 9.10
N MET A 259 -8.50 -3.05 7.81
CA MET A 259 -8.51 -4.43 7.30
C MET A 259 -7.24 -5.18 7.70
N GLU A 260 -6.05 -4.61 7.47
CA GLU A 260 -4.77 -5.24 7.80
C GLU A 260 -4.58 -5.42 9.31
N ALA A 261 -4.99 -4.43 10.12
CA ALA A 261 -4.88 -4.49 11.57
C ALA A 261 -5.99 -5.33 12.23
N GLY A 262 -7.01 -5.75 11.47
CA GLY A 262 -8.20 -6.43 11.98
C GLY A 262 -9.03 -5.58 12.95
N LYS A 263 -8.93 -4.24 12.87
CA LYS A 263 -9.52 -3.30 13.83
C LYS A 263 -9.98 -2.02 13.16
N ILE A 264 -11.21 -1.59 13.42
CA ILE A 264 -11.76 -0.31 12.99
C ILE A 264 -11.39 0.75 14.04
N PRO A 265 -10.63 1.80 13.67
CA PRO A 265 -10.27 2.86 14.60
C PRO A 265 -11.48 3.77 14.93
N PRO A 266 -11.50 4.39 16.13
CA PRO A 266 -12.61 5.21 16.57
C PRO A 266 -12.74 6.53 15.81
N ASN A 267 -13.98 6.96 15.63
CA ASN A 267 -14.40 8.27 15.18
C ASN A 267 -14.31 9.25 16.36
N ASN A 268 -13.57 10.34 16.19
CA ASN A 268 -13.43 11.35 17.24
C ASN A 268 -14.62 12.32 17.26
N ASN A 269 -14.69 13.13 18.32
CA ASN A 269 -15.60 14.27 18.43
C ASN A 269 -17.09 13.94 18.23
N PHE A 270 -17.51 12.73 18.59
CA PHE A 270 -18.91 12.28 18.58
C PHE A 270 -19.39 12.03 20.01
N ASN A 271 -20.32 12.86 20.47
CA ASN A 271 -20.91 12.85 21.81
C ASN A 271 -22.39 12.48 21.76
N LYS A 272 -23.17 13.09 20.85
CA LYS A 272 -24.61 12.88 20.72
C LYS A 272 -25.04 12.75 19.26
N PRO A 273 -25.91 11.77 18.92
CA PRO A 273 -26.37 11.59 17.55
C PRO A 273 -27.22 12.79 17.10
N SER A 274 -27.00 13.23 15.85
CA SER A 274 -27.88 14.20 15.20
C SER A 274 -29.34 13.74 15.21
N GLN A 275 -30.23 14.55 15.78
CA GLN A 275 -31.66 14.24 15.87
C GLN A 275 -32.37 14.26 14.51
N GLN A 276 -31.70 14.75 13.46
CA GLN A 276 -32.23 14.79 12.10
C GLN A 276 -32.05 13.47 11.33
N VAL A 277 -31.37 12.48 11.93
CA VAL A 277 -31.07 11.19 11.31
C VAL A 277 -31.65 10.06 12.16
N PRO A 278 -32.88 9.60 11.87
CA PRO A 278 -33.56 8.57 12.66
C PRO A 278 -32.74 7.28 12.79
N ALA A 279 -32.09 6.82 11.72
CA ALA A 279 -31.29 5.60 11.73
C ALA A 279 -30.09 5.66 12.69
N LEU A 280 -29.57 6.86 12.97
CA LEU A 280 -28.49 7.10 13.92
C LEU A 280 -29.01 7.05 15.36
N VAL A 281 -30.17 7.68 15.62
CA VAL A 281 -30.84 7.67 16.93
C VAL A 281 -31.34 6.27 17.29
N GLU A 282 -31.87 5.52 16.32
CA GLU A 282 -32.33 4.14 16.46
C GLU A 282 -31.17 3.13 16.60
N GLY A 283 -29.92 3.54 16.36
CA GLY A 283 -28.74 2.67 16.40
C GLY A 283 -28.63 1.69 15.23
N ARG A 284 -29.38 1.90 14.13
CA ARG A 284 -29.22 1.13 12.87
C ARG A 284 -27.96 1.55 12.11
N LEU A 285 -27.58 2.81 12.21
CA LEU A 285 -26.24 3.31 11.91
C LEU A 285 -25.49 3.47 13.23
N LYS A 286 -24.39 2.74 13.39
CA LYS A 286 -23.61 2.73 14.64
C LYS A 286 -22.25 3.38 14.39
N VAL A 287 -22.09 4.59 14.90
CA VAL A 287 -20.80 5.30 14.87
C VAL A 287 -19.79 4.52 15.70
N VAL A 288 -18.62 4.25 15.14
CA VAL A 288 -17.54 3.56 15.85
C VAL A 288 -16.85 4.54 16.79
N THR A 289 -17.20 4.57 18.08
CA THR A 289 -16.62 5.49 19.08
C THR A 289 -15.45 4.90 19.87
N GLU A 290 -15.29 3.59 19.79
CA GLU A 290 -14.20 2.82 20.40
C GLU A 290 -13.62 1.87 19.36
N THR A 291 -12.38 1.42 19.53
CA THR A 291 -11.76 0.47 18.61
C THR A 291 -12.57 -0.83 18.55
N MET A 292 -13.13 -1.15 17.39
CA MET A 292 -13.94 -2.35 17.17
C MET A 292 -13.19 -3.39 16.33
N PRO A 293 -13.43 -4.69 16.53
CA PRO A 293 -12.84 -5.71 15.65
C PRO A 293 -13.38 -5.58 14.21
N TRP A 294 -12.51 -5.79 13.23
CA TRP A 294 -12.90 -5.94 11.83
C TRP A 294 -13.54 -7.31 11.63
N SER A 295 -14.84 -7.35 11.34
CA SER A 295 -15.59 -8.61 11.18
C SER A 295 -15.35 -9.32 9.83
N GLY A 296 -14.44 -8.82 9.00
CA GLY A 296 -14.27 -9.26 7.62
C GLY A 296 -15.34 -8.67 6.69
N GLY A 297 -15.24 -8.98 5.39
CA GLY A 297 -16.26 -8.65 4.40
C GLY A 297 -15.98 -7.39 3.60
N LEU A 298 -17.05 -6.72 3.17
CA LEU A 298 -16.99 -5.57 2.28
C LEU A 298 -16.94 -4.26 3.08
N ALA A 299 -16.13 -3.33 2.60
CA ALA A 299 -16.09 -1.95 3.08
C ALA A 299 -16.52 -1.01 1.97
N ALA A 300 -17.28 0.01 2.32
CA ALA A 300 -17.66 1.06 1.40
C ALA A 300 -17.01 2.38 1.79
N VAL A 301 -16.66 3.22 0.81
CA VAL A 301 -16.18 4.59 1.05
C VAL A 301 -17.01 5.55 0.21
N ASN A 302 -17.58 6.57 0.85
CA ASN A 302 -18.26 7.68 0.18
C ASN A 302 -17.30 8.84 -0.05
N SER A 303 -17.57 9.62 -1.09
CA SER A 303 -17.00 10.94 -1.28
C SER A 303 -18.08 11.87 -1.82
N VAL A 304 -18.34 12.98 -1.12
CA VAL A 304 -19.44 13.89 -1.45
C VAL A 304 -18.86 15.28 -1.64
N GLY A 305 -18.70 15.70 -2.89
CA GLY A 305 -18.12 16.99 -3.24
C GLY A 305 -19.05 18.16 -2.92
N LEU A 306 -18.46 19.36 -2.81
CA LEU A 306 -19.22 20.59 -2.62
C LEU A 306 -20.17 20.90 -3.81
N SER A 307 -19.77 20.55 -5.03
CA SER A 307 -20.42 20.95 -6.29
C SER A 307 -21.33 19.88 -6.94
N GLY A 308 -21.93 18.99 -6.14
CA GLY A 308 -22.86 17.98 -6.64
C GLY A 308 -22.23 16.76 -7.32
N VAL A 309 -20.89 16.64 -7.26
CA VAL A 309 -20.19 15.40 -7.61
C VAL A 309 -20.22 14.47 -6.41
N VAL A 310 -20.64 13.23 -6.63
CA VAL A 310 -20.66 12.18 -5.61
C VAL A 310 -19.95 10.95 -6.13
N GLY A 311 -19.26 10.25 -5.23
CA GLY A 311 -18.51 9.04 -5.53
C GLY A 311 -18.73 7.97 -4.48
N HIS A 312 -18.65 6.72 -4.91
CA HIS A 312 -18.74 5.55 -4.05
C HIS A 312 -17.78 4.46 -4.53
N ILE A 313 -17.12 3.80 -3.59
CA ILE A 313 -16.25 2.66 -3.87
C ILE A 313 -16.50 1.54 -2.88
N LEU A 314 -16.49 0.32 -3.41
CA LEU A 314 -16.64 -0.91 -2.65
C LEU A 314 -15.33 -1.70 -2.70
N LEU A 315 -14.80 -1.99 -1.52
CA LEU A 315 -13.54 -2.70 -1.29
C LEU A 315 -13.82 -4.03 -0.62
N ARG A 316 -13.05 -5.05 -1.02
CA ARG A 316 -13.05 -6.37 -0.38
C ARG A 316 -11.68 -6.62 0.26
N SER A 317 -11.66 -6.96 1.55
CA SER A 317 -10.42 -7.33 2.22
C SER A 317 -9.81 -8.57 1.59
N HIS A 318 -8.47 -8.63 1.54
CA HIS A 318 -7.76 -9.81 1.07
C HIS A 318 -7.16 -10.56 2.26
N ASN A 319 -7.91 -11.54 2.77
CA ASN A 319 -7.51 -12.33 3.93
C ASN A 319 -6.57 -13.47 3.49
N LYS A 320 -5.31 -13.14 3.17
CA LYS A 320 -4.28 -14.18 2.98
C LYS A 320 -3.73 -14.58 4.33
N GLU A 321 -4.06 -15.79 4.78
CA GLU A 321 -3.39 -16.38 5.92
C GLU A 321 -1.96 -16.74 5.50
N LYS A 322 -0.97 -16.18 6.20
CA LYS A 322 0.43 -16.52 5.98
C LYS A 322 0.67 -17.96 6.44
N VAL A 323 1.42 -18.72 5.64
CA VAL A 323 1.89 -20.05 6.03
C VAL A 323 2.70 -19.91 7.31
N ASN A 324 2.37 -20.70 8.35
CA ASN A 324 2.99 -20.63 9.67
C ASN A 324 3.03 -19.21 10.29
N GLY A 325 2.03 -18.37 9.98
CA GLY A 325 2.01 -16.98 10.46
C GLY A 325 3.15 -16.10 9.92
N GLY A 326 3.83 -16.53 8.85
CA GLY A 326 5.00 -15.86 8.27
C GLY A 326 6.34 -16.36 8.83
N LEU A 327 6.32 -17.17 9.90
CA LEU A 327 7.54 -17.69 10.51
C LEU A 327 8.20 -18.77 9.64
N PRO A 328 9.54 -18.86 9.61
CA PRO A 328 10.25 -19.98 9.00
C PRO A 328 9.75 -21.32 9.53
N THR A 329 9.68 -22.33 8.65
CA THR A 329 9.38 -23.73 9.02
C THR A 329 10.63 -24.53 9.37
N ASP A 330 11.79 -23.89 9.33
CA ASP A 330 13.12 -24.44 9.54
C ASP A 330 13.89 -23.57 10.54
N ASP A 331 15.06 -24.04 10.96
CA ASP A 331 15.98 -23.34 11.87
C ASP A 331 17.05 -22.52 11.14
N LEU A 332 16.89 -22.32 9.82
CA LEU A 332 17.91 -21.64 9.02
C LEU A 332 17.88 -20.13 9.26
N PRO A 333 19.04 -19.49 9.37
CA PRO A 333 19.10 -18.03 9.36
C PRO A 333 18.68 -17.48 8.00
N ARG A 334 18.11 -16.27 7.98
CA ARG A 334 17.73 -15.57 6.76
C ARG A 334 18.68 -14.40 6.50
N LEU A 335 19.32 -14.39 5.33
CA LEU A 335 20.08 -13.24 4.87
C LEU A 335 19.10 -12.15 4.41
N LEU A 336 19.19 -10.96 4.99
CA LEU A 336 18.44 -9.81 4.53
C LEU A 336 19.41 -8.83 3.87
N ILE A 337 19.06 -8.37 2.67
CA ILE A 337 19.85 -7.39 1.91
C ILE A 337 18.93 -6.21 1.63
N ILE A 338 19.40 -5.00 1.93
CA ILE A 338 18.69 -3.76 1.60
C ILE A 338 19.62 -2.76 0.95
N SER A 339 19.04 -1.89 0.14
CA SER A 339 19.72 -0.74 -0.44
C SER A 339 18.96 0.53 -0.12
N GLY A 340 19.63 1.66 -0.01
CA GLY A 340 18.99 2.92 0.31
C GLY A 340 19.86 4.13 -0.01
N ARG A 341 19.31 5.31 0.27
CA ARG A 341 19.95 6.59 -0.05
C ARG A 341 20.99 7.03 0.99
N THR A 342 20.77 6.67 2.25
CA THR A 342 21.56 7.13 3.39
C THR A 342 21.83 5.97 4.32
N GLU A 343 22.99 5.97 4.97
CA GLU A 343 23.38 4.95 5.96
C GLU A 343 22.36 4.85 7.09
N GLU A 344 21.92 5.99 7.61
CA GLU A 344 20.96 6.09 8.71
C GLU A 344 19.60 5.46 8.36
N GLY A 345 19.16 5.59 7.11
CA GLY A 345 17.91 5.00 6.64
C GLY A 345 17.98 3.46 6.57
N LEU A 346 19.16 2.92 6.24
CA LEU A 346 19.38 1.47 6.30
C LEU A 346 19.45 0.99 7.76
N GLU A 347 20.13 1.74 8.64
CA GLU A 347 20.19 1.40 10.06
C GLU A 347 18.80 1.34 10.70
N GLU A 348 17.95 2.34 10.47
CA GLU A 348 16.58 2.35 10.98
C GLU A 348 15.76 1.16 10.45
N THR A 349 15.90 0.87 9.15
CA THR A 349 15.22 -0.27 8.52
C THR A 349 15.67 -1.59 9.12
N PHE A 350 16.98 -1.78 9.34
CA PHE A 350 17.50 -2.97 10.00
C PHE A 350 17.02 -3.08 11.44
N ASN A 351 17.14 -2.02 12.23
CA ASN A 351 16.70 -2.04 13.63
C ASN A 351 15.22 -2.40 13.75
N LYS A 352 14.38 -1.89 12.84
CA LYS A 352 12.96 -2.24 12.77
C LYS A 352 12.74 -3.71 12.44
N LEU A 353 13.41 -4.24 11.42
CA LEU A 353 13.26 -5.64 11.00
C LEU A 353 13.85 -6.62 12.02
N GLU A 354 14.94 -6.26 12.69
CA GLU A 354 15.58 -7.03 13.76
C GLU A 354 14.72 -7.06 15.04
N SER A 355 13.90 -6.02 15.28
CA SER A 355 12.97 -5.97 16.42
C SER A 355 11.74 -6.88 16.28
N GLN A 356 11.52 -7.47 15.10
CA GLN A 356 10.35 -8.28 14.78
C GLN A 356 10.75 -9.75 14.56
N PRO A 357 9.83 -10.71 14.79
CA PRO A 357 10.03 -12.08 14.36
C PRO A 357 10.32 -12.15 12.85
N VAL A 358 11.16 -13.10 12.44
CA VAL A 358 11.48 -13.30 11.02
C VAL A 358 10.21 -13.61 10.25
N ASP A 359 9.91 -12.78 9.26
CA ASP A 359 8.80 -12.96 8.33
C ASP A 359 9.33 -13.31 6.95
N VAL A 360 9.18 -14.57 6.55
CA VAL A 360 9.76 -15.11 5.30
C VAL A 360 9.20 -14.40 4.06
N GLU A 361 7.93 -14.01 4.09
CA GLU A 361 7.31 -13.28 2.99
C GLU A 361 7.85 -11.85 2.91
N CYS A 362 8.05 -11.19 4.05
CA CYS A 362 8.67 -9.86 4.09
C CYS A 362 10.11 -9.90 3.56
N VAL A 363 10.91 -10.90 3.96
CA VAL A 363 12.27 -11.10 3.44
C VAL A 363 12.25 -11.31 1.92
N GLY A 364 11.33 -12.14 1.42
CA GLY A 364 11.17 -12.36 -0.02
C GLY A 364 10.80 -11.09 -0.79
N LEU A 365 9.87 -10.27 -0.28
CA LEU A 365 9.50 -8.99 -0.89
C LEU A 365 10.69 -8.01 -0.95
N LEU A 366 11.53 -7.98 0.08
CA LEU A 366 12.72 -7.14 0.11
C LEU A 366 13.80 -7.65 -0.85
N HIS A 367 13.99 -8.98 -0.96
CA HIS A 367 14.90 -9.55 -1.97
C HIS A 367 14.45 -9.23 -3.38
N ASP A 368 13.15 -9.34 -3.65
CA ASP A 368 12.57 -8.98 -4.93
C ASP A 368 12.78 -7.49 -5.25
N LEU A 369 12.53 -6.62 -4.26
CA LEU A 369 12.73 -5.18 -4.39
C LEU A 369 14.19 -4.85 -4.72
N TYR A 370 15.15 -5.50 -4.06
CA TYR A 370 16.58 -5.22 -4.22
C TYR A 370 17.30 -6.18 -5.19
N SER A 371 16.54 -6.93 -5.99
CA SER A 371 17.07 -7.86 -6.99
C SER A 371 17.88 -7.17 -8.09
N SER A 372 17.61 -5.88 -8.34
CA SER A 372 18.35 -5.04 -9.27
C SER A 372 18.66 -3.66 -8.68
N ASN A 373 19.64 -2.98 -9.26
CA ASN A 373 20.12 -1.69 -8.75
C ASN A 373 19.05 -0.60 -8.92
N ILE A 374 18.64 0.01 -7.80
CA ILE A 374 17.79 1.20 -7.82
C ILE A 374 18.66 2.44 -7.97
N GLN A 375 18.30 3.32 -8.91
CA GLN A 375 19.06 4.54 -9.17
C GLN A 375 19.13 5.45 -7.92
N ASN A 376 20.33 5.99 -7.64
CA ASN A 376 20.65 6.85 -6.49
C ASN A 376 20.59 6.15 -5.12
N TYR A 377 20.59 4.82 -5.07
CA TYR A 377 20.77 4.07 -3.83
C TYR A 377 22.26 3.84 -3.63
N ASN A 378 22.87 4.78 -2.90
CA ASN A 378 24.31 4.87 -2.72
C ASN A 378 24.81 4.04 -1.52
N TYR A 379 23.92 3.39 -0.79
CA TYR A 379 24.27 2.53 0.34
C TYR A 379 23.63 1.17 0.18
N ARG A 380 24.37 0.14 0.57
CA ARG A 380 23.93 -1.24 0.65
C ARG A 380 24.29 -1.79 2.02
N GLY A 381 23.42 -2.63 2.55
CA GLY A 381 23.74 -3.36 3.76
C GLY A 381 23.14 -4.75 3.74
N TYR A 382 23.63 -5.56 4.65
CA TYR A 382 23.01 -6.83 4.96
C TYR A 382 23.01 -7.10 6.46
N THR A 383 22.06 -7.93 6.89
CA THR A 383 22.01 -8.53 8.23
C THR A 383 21.61 -10.00 8.13
N ILE A 384 21.88 -10.78 9.17
CA ILE A 384 21.49 -12.18 9.26
C ILE A 384 20.47 -12.34 10.38
N LEU A 385 19.22 -12.58 9.99
CA LEU A 385 18.11 -12.78 10.91
C LEU A 385 18.06 -14.23 11.42
N GLY A 386 17.63 -14.43 12.67
CA GLY A 386 17.46 -15.76 13.27
C GLY A 386 18.72 -16.33 13.95
N LYS A 387 19.80 -15.55 14.08
CA LYS A 387 20.98 -15.90 14.91
C LYS A 387 21.00 -15.09 16.21
N ALA A 388 21.62 -15.66 17.24
CA ALA A 388 21.87 -14.97 18.51
C ALA A 388 22.87 -13.81 18.34
N ASP A 389 23.91 -14.03 17.54
CA ASP A 389 24.88 -13.00 17.18
C ASP A 389 24.43 -12.29 15.89
N MET A 390 23.93 -11.06 16.03
CA MET A 390 23.56 -10.24 14.89
C MET A 390 24.81 -9.73 14.19
N TYR A 391 24.99 -10.13 12.94
CA TYR A 391 26.01 -9.56 12.07
C TYR A 391 25.35 -8.58 11.12
N LYS A 392 25.76 -7.30 11.17
CA LYS A 392 25.25 -6.23 10.33
C LYS A 392 26.41 -5.45 9.73
N GLU A 393 26.31 -5.14 8.45
CA GLU A 393 27.28 -4.33 7.73
C GLU A 393 26.58 -3.41 6.73
N ILE A 394 26.95 -2.13 6.73
CA ILE A 394 26.49 -1.13 5.78
C ILE A 394 27.72 -0.53 5.10
N LYS A 395 27.65 -0.39 3.77
CA LYS A 395 28.72 0.19 2.96
C LYS A 395 28.17 1.10 1.88
N HIS A 396 28.96 2.13 1.59
CA HIS A 396 28.75 2.96 0.41
C HIS A 396 28.96 2.12 -0.87
N PHE A 397 28.04 2.25 -1.81
CA PHE A 397 28.06 1.63 -3.12
C PHE A 397 28.45 2.67 -4.18
N ASP A 398 29.60 2.45 -4.83
CA ASP A 398 30.20 3.36 -5.81
C ASP A 398 29.54 3.32 -7.21
N GLY A 399 28.56 2.44 -7.44
CA GLY A 399 27.94 2.27 -8.76
C GLY A 399 28.79 1.52 -9.79
N ILE A 400 30.01 1.11 -9.43
CA ILE A 400 30.95 0.50 -10.37
C ILE A 400 30.54 -0.95 -10.60
N LYS A 401 30.34 -1.32 -11.88
CA LYS A 401 30.13 -2.70 -12.27
C LYS A 401 31.44 -3.47 -12.09
N ARG A 402 31.43 -4.46 -11.19
CA ARG A 402 32.61 -5.29 -10.89
C ARG A 402 32.47 -6.65 -11.57
N PRO A 403 33.53 -7.19 -12.21
CA PRO A 403 33.52 -8.56 -12.69
C PRO A 403 33.48 -9.52 -11.50
N VAL A 404 32.71 -10.60 -11.62
CA VAL A 404 32.66 -11.68 -10.63
C VAL A 404 33.59 -12.79 -11.08
N TRP A 405 34.57 -13.14 -10.25
CA TRP A 405 35.54 -14.19 -10.50
C TRP A 405 35.27 -15.37 -9.58
N PHE A 406 35.09 -16.56 -10.16
CA PHE A 406 34.92 -17.80 -9.42
C PHE A 406 36.31 -18.42 -9.25
N ILE A 407 36.75 -18.61 -8.00
CA ILE A 407 38.05 -19.19 -7.67
C ILE A 407 37.80 -20.51 -6.95
N PHE A 408 38.16 -21.62 -7.59
CA PHE A 408 38.03 -22.96 -7.04
C PHE A 408 39.36 -23.40 -6.44
N SER A 409 39.44 -23.41 -5.11
CA SER A 409 40.65 -23.84 -4.39
C SER A 409 40.87 -25.35 -4.54
N GLY A 410 42.14 -25.76 -4.59
CA GLY A 410 42.50 -27.16 -4.73
C GLY A 410 42.62 -27.92 -3.39
N MET A 411 43.44 -28.96 -3.44
CA MET A 411 43.86 -29.76 -2.28
C MET A 411 44.40 -28.88 -1.13
N GLY A 412 44.08 -29.26 0.10
CA GLY A 412 44.44 -28.54 1.32
C GLY A 412 43.30 -27.67 1.89
N SER A 413 42.14 -27.64 1.23
CA SER A 413 40.94 -26.89 1.65
C SER A 413 39.92 -27.73 2.44
N GLN A 414 40.15 -29.03 2.56
CA GLN A 414 39.27 -29.97 3.23
C GLN A 414 39.42 -29.95 4.76
N TRP A 415 38.32 -30.19 5.49
CA TRP A 415 38.29 -30.29 6.95
C TRP A 415 37.14 -31.21 7.42
N PRO A 416 37.24 -31.87 8.60
CA PRO A 416 36.18 -32.77 9.10
C PRO A 416 34.83 -32.06 9.24
N GLU A 417 33.72 -32.71 8.91
CA GLU A 417 32.38 -32.11 8.89
C GLU A 417 32.14 -30.95 7.90
N MET A 418 33.01 -30.78 6.89
CA MET A 418 32.89 -29.67 5.92
C MET A 418 31.55 -29.53 5.18
N GLY A 419 30.75 -30.58 5.08
CA GLY A 419 29.42 -30.56 4.48
C GLY A 419 28.25 -30.46 5.48
N LYS A 420 28.49 -30.64 6.79
CA LYS A 420 27.43 -30.86 7.79
C LYS A 420 26.43 -29.71 7.89
N GLU A 421 26.92 -28.48 8.05
CA GLU A 421 26.05 -27.30 8.13
C GLU A 421 25.42 -26.95 6.77
N LEU A 422 26.11 -27.25 5.67
CA LEU A 422 25.62 -27.01 4.32
C LEU A 422 24.42 -27.91 3.97
N LEU A 423 24.39 -29.13 4.48
CA LEU A 423 23.26 -30.07 4.30
C LEU A 423 21.95 -29.58 4.92
N LYS A 424 21.97 -28.57 5.80
CA LYS A 424 20.74 -27.96 6.30
C LYS A 424 20.00 -27.15 5.22
N PHE A 425 20.70 -26.70 4.17
CA PHE A 425 20.11 -25.95 3.06
C PHE A 425 19.59 -26.92 1.99
N PRO A 426 18.28 -26.93 1.68
CA PRO A 426 17.69 -27.92 0.76
C PRO A 426 18.36 -27.98 -0.61
N ILE A 427 18.63 -26.82 -1.23
CA ILE A 427 19.27 -26.74 -2.55
C ILE A 427 20.66 -27.42 -2.54
N ILE A 428 21.44 -27.19 -1.49
CA ILE A 428 22.77 -27.78 -1.36
C ILE A 428 22.67 -29.27 -1.03
N SER A 429 21.76 -29.63 -0.13
CA SER A 429 21.50 -31.03 0.23
C SER A 429 21.09 -31.86 -0.99
N ASP A 430 20.17 -31.37 -1.81
CA ASP A 430 19.72 -32.06 -3.02
C ASP A 430 20.88 -32.28 -4.00
N SER A 431 21.74 -31.29 -4.20
CA SER A 431 22.94 -31.41 -5.02
C SER A 431 23.93 -32.45 -4.49
N LEU A 432 24.20 -32.42 -3.18
CA LEU A 432 25.09 -33.39 -2.52
C LEU A 432 24.51 -34.80 -2.55
N LEU A 433 23.19 -34.97 -2.40
CA LEU A 433 22.51 -36.26 -2.48
C LEU A 433 22.59 -36.85 -3.89
N ARG A 434 22.44 -36.03 -4.94
CA ARG A 434 22.67 -36.49 -6.33
C ARG A 434 24.09 -37.01 -6.51
N SER A 435 25.08 -36.24 -6.05
CA SER A 435 26.50 -36.65 -6.10
C SER A 435 26.76 -37.91 -5.28
N HIS A 436 26.16 -38.03 -4.10
CA HIS A 436 26.27 -39.20 -3.23
C HIS A 436 25.73 -40.46 -3.91
N ASN A 437 24.56 -40.39 -4.54
CA ASN A 437 23.95 -41.55 -5.19
C ASN A 437 24.84 -42.11 -6.31
N ILE A 438 25.44 -41.23 -7.13
CA ILE A 438 26.37 -41.63 -8.21
C ILE A 438 27.64 -42.28 -7.64
N LEU A 439 28.19 -41.72 -6.55
CA LEU A 439 29.43 -42.20 -5.94
C LEU A 439 29.22 -43.50 -5.14
N LYS A 440 28.03 -43.67 -4.56
CA LYS A 440 27.66 -44.87 -3.81
C LYS A 440 27.66 -46.12 -4.70
N GLU A 441 27.21 -46.01 -5.95
CA GLU A 441 27.32 -47.08 -6.95
C GLU A 441 28.77 -47.49 -7.23
N LYS A 442 29.71 -46.57 -7.02
CA LYS A 442 31.16 -46.79 -7.18
C LYS A 442 31.87 -47.16 -5.87
N GLY A 443 31.12 -47.42 -4.79
CA GLY A 443 31.65 -47.82 -3.49
C GLY A 443 32.17 -46.67 -2.61
N LEU A 444 31.78 -45.42 -2.89
CA LEU A 444 32.17 -44.24 -2.11
C LEU A 444 30.97 -43.61 -1.40
N ASP A 445 31.05 -43.49 -0.08
CA ASP A 445 30.03 -42.81 0.72
C ASP A 445 30.37 -41.33 0.91
N LEU A 446 29.90 -40.49 -0.02
CA LEU A 446 30.12 -39.05 0.04
C LEU A 446 29.59 -38.40 1.33
N LEU A 447 28.41 -38.79 1.81
CA LEU A 447 27.81 -38.17 2.98
C LEU A 447 28.68 -38.46 4.21
N HIS A 448 29.11 -39.70 4.38
CA HIS A 448 30.06 -40.06 5.43
C HIS A 448 31.35 -39.24 5.34
N ILE A 449 31.93 -39.10 4.14
CA ILE A 449 33.18 -38.33 3.92
C ILE A 449 33.03 -36.87 4.38
N ILE A 450 31.91 -36.21 4.08
CA ILE A 450 31.74 -34.77 4.35
C ILE A 450 31.11 -34.46 5.71
N THR A 451 30.54 -35.43 6.42
CA THR A 451 29.90 -35.22 7.74
C THR A 451 30.60 -35.92 8.90
N THR A 452 31.66 -36.70 8.67
CA THR A 452 32.38 -37.38 9.75
C THR A 452 33.23 -36.41 10.58
N LEU A 453 33.32 -36.69 11.88
CA LEU A 453 34.22 -36.02 12.83
C LEU A 453 35.64 -36.59 12.80
N ASP A 454 35.88 -37.69 12.08
CA ASP A 454 37.20 -38.31 12.01
C ASP A 454 38.19 -37.40 11.26
N ILE A 455 39.16 -36.87 12.00
CA ILE A 455 40.21 -36.01 11.46
C ILE A 455 41.09 -36.71 10.41
N ASN A 456 41.15 -38.05 10.43
CA ASN A 456 41.98 -38.83 9.54
C ASN A 456 41.28 -39.18 8.21
N ILE A 457 39.99 -38.85 8.04
CA ILE A 457 39.22 -39.21 6.83
C ILE A 457 39.90 -38.72 5.55
N PHE A 458 40.56 -37.55 5.62
CA PHE A 458 41.22 -36.89 4.50
C PHE A 458 42.70 -37.30 4.31
N ASN A 459 43.23 -38.19 5.15
CA ASN A 459 44.51 -38.86 4.85
C ASN A 459 44.39 -39.72 3.57
N ASN A 460 43.17 -40.15 3.24
CA ASN A 460 42.86 -40.70 1.92
C ASN A 460 42.72 -39.55 0.90
N ILE A 461 43.65 -39.51 -0.06
CA ILE A 461 43.66 -38.54 -1.14
C ILE A 461 42.33 -38.56 -1.92
N LEU A 462 41.75 -39.74 -2.16
CA LEU A 462 40.48 -39.87 -2.88
C LEU A 462 39.33 -39.18 -2.14
N HIS A 463 39.27 -39.31 -0.80
CA HIS A 463 38.26 -38.64 0.01
C HIS A 463 38.41 -37.11 -0.04
N SER A 464 39.65 -36.62 -0.06
CA SER A 464 39.93 -35.19 -0.21
C SER A 464 39.45 -34.67 -1.56
N PHE A 465 39.81 -35.33 -2.66
CA PHE A 465 39.36 -34.93 -4.00
C PHE A 465 37.84 -34.94 -4.12
N VAL A 466 37.21 -36.06 -3.77
CA VAL A 466 35.77 -36.25 -3.90
C VAL A 466 34.99 -35.28 -3.01
N GLY A 467 35.44 -35.09 -1.77
CA GLY A 467 34.79 -34.18 -0.83
C GLY A 467 34.89 -32.71 -1.27
N ILE A 468 36.09 -32.24 -1.67
CA ILE A 468 36.29 -30.86 -2.14
C ILE A 468 35.45 -30.62 -3.39
N THR A 469 35.54 -31.50 -4.38
CA THR A 469 34.80 -31.35 -5.63
C THR A 469 33.29 -31.39 -5.39
N ALA A 470 32.78 -32.29 -4.55
CA ALA A 470 31.36 -32.34 -4.26
C ALA A 470 30.85 -31.05 -3.58
N ILE A 471 31.63 -30.45 -2.68
CA ILE A 471 31.27 -29.18 -2.04
C ILE A 471 31.31 -28.01 -3.04
N GLN A 472 32.27 -28.03 -3.97
CA GLN A 472 32.44 -26.97 -4.96
C GLN A 472 31.42 -27.03 -6.11
N VAL A 473 31.02 -28.23 -6.53
CA VAL A 473 30.10 -28.49 -7.65
C VAL A 473 28.63 -28.37 -7.20
N ASN A 474 28.36 -27.75 -6.05
CA ASN A 474 27.02 -27.52 -5.48
C ASN A 474 26.13 -26.53 -6.27
N SER A 475 26.17 -26.58 -7.59
CA SER A 475 25.35 -25.78 -8.50
C SER A 475 24.41 -26.69 -9.29
N ASP A 476 23.12 -26.31 -9.34
CA ASP A 476 22.13 -26.87 -10.26
C ASP A 476 22.51 -26.55 -11.72
N TYR A 477 23.44 -27.31 -12.29
CA TYR A 477 23.63 -27.42 -13.73
C TYR A 477 23.56 -28.88 -14.18
#